data_AF-A0A074N3Y2-F1
#
_entry.id   AF-A0A074N3Y2-F1
#
_cell.length_a   1.000
_cell.length_b   1.000
_cell.length_c   1.000
_cell.angle_alpha   90.00
_cell.angle_beta   90.00
_cell.angle_gamma   90.00
#
_symmetry.space_group_name_H-M   'P 1'
#
loop_
_entity.id
_entity.type
_entity.pdbx_description
1 polymer ?
#
loop_
_entity_poly.entity_id
_entity_poly.type
_entity_poly.pdbx_seq_one_letter_code
_entity_poly.pdbx_strand_id
1 'polypeptide(L)'
;MLSPLRPIRSLFARIGAREPCSPADPPLREGGIVLAALMTEAIRQREAGGHQTTLRQLHCVLGISQPSALRIAHLLAREGVVRIEENMSDRFESTVRLSPETQRRFMALAKENIAVDTA
;
A
#
# COMPACT_ATOMS: atom_id res chain seq x y z
N MET A 1 53.84 -2.58 37.85
CA MET A 1 53.61 -3.55 36.75
C MET A 1 52.13 -3.56 36.41
N LEU A 2 51.82 -3.29 35.13
CA LEU A 2 50.64 -3.71 34.35
C LEU A 2 49.23 -3.30 34.81
N SER A 3 48.71 -2.24 34.15
CA SER A 3 47.29 -2.13 33.80
C SER A 3 46.90 -3.23 32.78
N PRO A 4 45.62 -3.63 32.67
CA PRO A 4 44.78 -2.90 31.73
C PRO A 4 43.31 -2.70 32.14
N LEU A 5 42.81 -1.57 31.64
CA LEU A 5 41.43 -1.18 31.40
C LEU A 5 40.51 -2.39 31.13
N ARG A 6 39.47 -2.57 31.96
CA ARG A 6 38.35 -3.47 31.66
C ARG A 6 37.20 -2.71 31.00
N PRO A 7 36.51 -3.36 30.04
CA PRO A 7 35.92 -2.71 28.90
C PRO A 7 34.51 -2.18 29.20
N ILE A 8 34.19 -1.09 28.51
CA ILE A 8 32.85 -0.51 28.34
C ILE A 8 31.86 -1.64 28.12
N ARG A 9 31.09 -1.97 29.15
CA ARG A 9 29.97 -2.92 29.07
C ARG A 9 28.88 -2.29 28.21
N SER A 10 28.98 -2.56 26.92
CA SER A 10 27.92 -2.65 25.92
C SER A 10 26.85 -1.54 25.97
N LEU A 11 27.21 -0.36 25.45
CA LEU A 11 26.22 0.60 24.96
C LEU A 11 25.33 0.00 23.83
N PHE A 12 25.81 -1.07 23.19
CA PHE A 12 25.10 -1.87 22.19
C PHE A 12 24.06 -2.86 22.74
N ALA A 13 24.01 -3.12 24.05
CA ALA A 13 23.00 -4.01 24.63
C ALA A 13 21.61 -3.34 24.80
N ARG A 14 21.51 -2.04 24.54
CA ARG A 14 20.26 -1.26 24.67
C ARG A 14 19.77 -0.65 23.36
N ILE A 15 20.53 -0.79 22.27
CA ILE A 15 20.14 -0.28 20.96
C ILE A 15 19.72 -1.47 20.11
N GLY A 16 18.42 -1.70 20.01
CA GLY A 16 17.86 -2.43 18.87
C GLY A 16 17.23 -3.79 19.14
N ALA A 17 16.58 -4.00 20.29
CA ALA A 17 15.35 -4.79 20.23
C ALA A 17 14.26 -3.92 19.56
N ARG A 18 14.42 -3.67 18.25
CA ARG A 18 13.31 -3.22 17.43
C ARG A 18 12.41 -4.44 17.27
N GLU A 19 11.48 -4.60 18.19
CA GLU A 19 10.23 -5.27 17.85
C GLU A 19 9.75 -4.62 16.53
N PRO A 20 9.54 -5.40 15.46
CA PRO A 20 9.01 -4.84 14.23
C PRO A 20 7.68 -4.17 14.57
N CYS A 21 7.49 -2.94 14.10
CA CYS A 21 6.25 -2.21 14.25
C CYS A 21 5.09 -3.08 13.74
N SER A 22 4.40 -3.75 14.64
CA SER A 22 3.21 -4.53 14.33
C SER A 22 2.18 -4.26 15.42
N PRO A 23 1.41 -3.16 15.31
CA PRO A 23 0.03 -3.31 15.72
C PRO A 23 -0.57 -4.28 14.71
N ALA A 24 -1.11 -5.40 15.19
CA ALA A 24 -2.02 -6.21 14.40
C ALA A 24 -3.12 -5.26 13.91
N ASP A 25 -3.03 -4.82 12.65
CA ASP A 25 -3.94 -3.82 12.11
C ASP A 25 -5.35 -4.41 12.23
N PRO A 26 -6.30 -3.72 12.90
CA PRO A 26 -7.67 -4.20 12.95
C PRO A 26 -8.17 -4.35 11.52
N PRO A 27 -8.99 -5.38 11.22
CA PRO A 27 -9.62 -5.46 9.91
C PRO A 27 -10.24 -4.11 9.62
N LEU A 28 -10.10 -3.65 8.37
CA LEU A 28 -10.82 -2.49 7.87
C LEU A 28 -12.26 -2.65 8.34
N ARG A 29 -12.69 -1.89 9.37
CA ARG A 29 -14.09 -1.82 9.79
C ARG A 29 -14.92 -1.59 8.52
N GLU A 30 -16.20 -1.95 8.46
CA GLU A 30 -17.00 -1.92 7.21
C GLU A 30 -16.70 -0.73 6.26
N GLY A 31 -16.55 0.49 6.79
CA GLY A 31 -16.15 1.68 6.00
C GLY A 31 -14.77 1.61 5.31
N GLY A 32 -13.81 0.87 5.85
CA GLY A 32 -12.50 0.63 5.26
C GLY A 32 -12.52 -0.34 4.08
N ILE A 33 -13.44 -1.32 4.05
CA ILE A 33 -13.63 -2.18 2.85
C ILE A 33 -14.14 -1.34 1.70
N VAL A 34 -15.11 -0.46 1.96
CA VAL A 34 -15.64 0.49 0.98
C VAL A 34 -14.51 1.39 0.47
N LEU A 35 -13.69 1.97 1.36
CA LEU A 35 -12.56 2.80 0.95
C LEU A 35 -11.51 2.04 0.13
N ALA A 36 -11.27 0.76 0.41
CA ALA A 36 -10.36 -0.08 -0.35
C ALA A 36 -10.89 -0.38 -1.77
N ALA A 37 -12.20 -0.64 -1.89
CA ALA A 37 -12.86 -0.80 -3.17
C ALA A 37 -12.82 0.51 -3.99
N LEU A 38 -13.13 1.65 -3.36
CA LEU A 38 -13.03 2.97 -3.97
C LEU A 38 -11.61 3.30 -4.42
N MET A 39 -10.59 2.99 -3.59
CA MET A 39 -9.19 3.15 -3.97
C MET A 39 -8.83 2.35 -5.22
N THR A 40 -9.25 1.09 -5.25
CA THR A 40 -8.97 0.17 -6.35
C THR A 40 -9.60 0.67 -7.65
N GLU A 41 -10.87 1.10 -7.60
CA GLU A 41 -11.56 1.67 -8.76
C GLU A 41 -10.95 2.99 -9.20
N ALA A 42 -10.57 3.88 -8.28
CA ALA A 42 -9.94 5.14 -8.62
C ALA A 42 -8.58 4.96 -9.31
N ILE A 43 -7.78 4.00 -8.85
CA ILE A 43 -6.52 3.62 -9.51
C ILE A 43 -6.83 3.09 -10.92
N ARG A 44 -7.82 2.18 -11.05
CA ARG A 44 -8.24 1.62 -12.35
C ARG A 44 -8.60 2.70 -13.37
N GLN A 45 -9.43 3.67 -12.97
CA GLN A 45 -9.90 4.73 -13.85
C GLN A 45 -8.75 5.63 -14.29
N ARG A 46 -7.83 5.98 -13.37
CA ARG A 46 -6.65 6.77 -13.70
C ARG A 46 -5.73 6.02 -14.65
N GLU A 47 -5.47 4.74 -14.42
CA GLU A 47 -4.67 3.91 -15.33
C GLU A 47 -5.31 3.81 -16.73
N ALA A 48 -6.63 3.64 -16.80
CA ALA A 48 -7.36 3.63 -18.07
C ALA A 48 -7.28 4.97 -18.83
N GLY A 49 -7.17 6.09 -18.10
CA GLY A 49 -6.91 7.43 -18.65
C GLY A 49 -5.44 7.71 -18.98
N GLY A 50 -4.53 6.74 -18.80
CA GLY A 50 -3.09 6.92 -19.03
C GLY A 50 -2.37 7.68 -17.92
N HIS A 51 -3.01 7.87 -16.76
CA HIS A 51 -2.42 8.55 -15.61
C HIS A 51 -1.81 7.56 -14.62
N GLN A 52 -0.62 7.89 -14.13
CA GLN A 52 -0.02 7.21 -12.98
C GLN A 52 -0.56 7.80 -11.67
N THR A 53 -0.53 6.98 -10.63
CA THR A 53 -0.95 7.39 -9.28
C THR A 53 0.19 7.07 -8.31
N THR A 54 0.71 8.08 -7.63
CA THR A 54 1.77 7.88 -6.63
C THR A 54 1.21 7.73 -5.22
N LEU A 55 2.00 7.16 -4.31
CA LEU A 55 1.62 7.05 -2.89
C LEU A 55 1.27 8.41 -2.27
N ARG A 56 1.95 9.49 -2.70
CA ARG A 56 1.63 10.86 -2.29
C ARG A 56 0.24 11.29 -2.75
N GLN A 57 -0.20 10.90 -3.94
CA GLN A 57 -1.45 11.38 -4.53
C GLN A 57 -2.70 10.63 -4.04
N LEU A 58 -2.55 9.42 -3.51
CA LEU A 58 -3.68 8.57 -3.12
C LEU A 58 -4.68 9.24 -2.17
N HIS A 59 -4.21 10.06 -1.24
CA HIS A 59 -5.07 10.74 -0.28
C HIS A 59 -5.95 11.81 -0.94
N CYS A 60 -5.40 12.55 -1.91
CA CYS A 60 -6.15 13.53 -2.71
C CYS A 60 -7.21 12.84 -3.57
N VAL A 61 -6.89 11.68 -4.14
CA VAL A 61 -7.81 10.92 -5.01
C VAL A 61 -9.08 10.50 -4.26
N LEU A 62 -8.96 10.18 -2.97
CA LEU A 62 -10.08 9.68 -2.16
C LEU A 62 -10.63 10.69 -1.14
N GLY A 63 -10.04 11.88 -1.04
CA GLY A 63 -10.43 12.87 -0.04
C GLY A 63 -10.23 12.40 1.41
N ILE A 64 -9.23 11.55 1.66
CA ILE A 64 -8.92 11.00 2.99
C ILE A 64 -7.56 11.49 3.50
N SER A 65 -7.22 11.17 4.75
CA SER A 65 -5.90 11.48 5.29
C SER A 65 -4.80 10.60 4.69
N GLN A 66 -3.61 11.16 4.48
CA GLN A 66 -2.44 10.45 3.94
C GLN A 66 -2.10 9.15 4.69
N PRO A 67 -2.08 9.10 6.04
CA PRO A 67 -1.83 7.85 6.75
C PRO A 67 -2.88 6.78 6.47
N SER A 68 -4.15 7.17 6.32
CA SER A 68 -5.22 6.22 6.00
C SER A 68 -5.09 5.67 4.59
N ALA A 69 -4.77 6.53 3.62
CA ALA A 69 -4.52 6.12 2.25
C ALA A 69 -3.35 5.13 2.15
N LEU A 70 -2.24 5.41 2.84
CA LEU A 70 -1.08 4.52 2.85
C LEU A 70 -1.38 3.16 3.50
N ARG A 71 -2.16 3.12 4.59
CA ARG A 71 -2.60 1.86 5.20
C ARG A 71 -3.44 1.03 4.24
N ILE A 72 -4.41 1.64 3.57
CA ILE A 72 -5.27 0.94 2.59
C ILE A 72 -4.42 0.44 1.42
N ALA A 73 -3.52 1.26 0.89
CA ALA A 73 -2.62 0.86 -0.19
C ALA A 73 -1.72 -0.32 0.22
N HIS A 74 -1.20 -0.31 1.45
CA HIS A 74 -0.39 -1.40 1.97
C HIS A 74 -1.20 -2.69 2.14
N LEU A 75 -2.44 -2.60 2.66
CA LEU A 75 -3.34 -3.75 2.74
C LEU A 75 -3.64 -4.32 1.36
N LEU A 76 -4.04 -3.47 0.40
CA LEU A 76 -4.29 -3.90 -0.98
C LEU A 76 -3.05 -4.52 -1.64
N ALA A 77 -1.84 -4.03 -1.33
CA ALA A 77 -0.60 -4.58 -1.86
C ALA A 77 -0.32 -5.97 -1.26
N ARG A 78 -0.54 -6.12 0.06
CA ARG A 78 -0.38 -7.39 0.76
C ARG A 78 -1.35 -8.46 0.24
N GLU A 79 -2.59 -8.07 -0.05
CA GLU A 79 -3.61 -8.95 -0.64
C GLU A 79 -3.42 -9.16 -2.16
N GLY A 80 -2.35 -8.63 -2.75
CA GLY A 80 -2.03 -8.80 -4.18
C GLY A 80 -2.96 -8.05 -5.13
N VAL A 81 -3.78 -7.13 -4.62
CA VAL A 81 -4.72 -6.33 -5.43
C VAL A 81 -3.98 -5.25 -6.20
N VAL A 82 -3.02 -4.59 -5.56
CA VAL A 82 -2.16 -3.55 -6.15
C VAL A 82 -0.69 -3.94 -6.08
N ARG A 83 0.13 -3.32 -6.92
CA ARG A 83 1.59 -3.35 -6.86
C ARG A 83 2.10 -1.94 -6.63
N ILE A 84 3.11 -1.84 -5.76
CA ILE A 84 3.82 -0.59 -5.51
C ILE A 84 5.18 -0.71 -6.19
N GLU A 85 5.37 0.05 -7.27
CA GLU A 85 6.65 0.18 -7.95
C GLU A 85 7.48 1.23 -7.20
N GLU A 86 8.48 0.75 -6.46
CA GLU A 86 9.26 1.59 -5.56
C GLU A 86 10.12 2.62 -6.31
N ASN A 87 10.03 3.87 -5.85
CA ASN A 87 10.97 4.91 -6.25
C ASN A 87 12.08 5.01 -5.18
N MET A 88 13.30 4.68 -5.58
CA MET A 88 14.46 4.61 -4.68
C MET A 88 14.94 5.98 -4.19
N SER A 89 14.56 7.07 -4.90
CA SER A 89 14.95 8.44 -4.55
C SER A 89 13.93 9.09 -3.62
N ASP A 90 12.62 8.90 -3.86
CA ASP A 90 11.54 9.33 -2.97
C ASP A 90 10.48 8.25 -2.87
N ARG A 91 10.37 7.62 -1.69
CA ARG A 91 9.39 6.58 -1.44
C ARG A 91 7.94 7.04 -1.65
N PHE A 92 7.63 8.31 -1.43
CA PHE A 92 6.27 8.83 -1.65
C PHE A 92 5.92 9.00 -3.14
N GLU A 93 6.94 9.07 -4.00
CA GLU A 93 6.78 9.04 -5.46
C GLU A 93 6.79 7.61 -6.02
N SER A 94 6.70 6.59 -5.15
CA SER A 94 6.45 5.22 -5.61
C SER A 94 5.09 5.14 -6.28
N THR A 95 5.05 4.46 -7.43
CA THR A 95 3.84 4.37 -8.25
C THR A 95 2.99 3.19 -7.78
N VAL A 96 1.69 3.41 -7.65
CA VAL A 96 0.71 2.39 -7.28
C VAL A 96 -0.09 2.01 -8.51
N ARG A 97 -0.10 0.72 -8.81
CA ARG A 97 -0.73 0.14 -10.00
C ARG A 97 -1.60 -1.04 -9.64
N LEU A 98 -2.62 -1.33 -10.43
CA LEU A 98 -3.35 -2.58 -10.24
C LEU A 98 -2.46 -3.77 -10.56
N SER A 99 -2.61 -4.86 -9.82
CA SER A 99 -1.92 -6.10 -10.16
C SER A 99 -2.46 -6.65 -11.49
N PRO A 100 -1.62 -7.35 -12.29
CA PRO A 100 -2.07 -7.94 -13.56
C PRO A 100 -3.21 -8.94 -13.40
N GLU A 101 -3.35 -9.54 -12.22
CA GLU A 101 -4.45 -10.44 -11.90
C GLU A 101 -5.75 -9.66 -11.65
N THR A 102 -5.69 -8.62 -10.83
CA THR A 102 -6.83 -7.73 -10.58
C THR A 102 -7.33 -7.07 -11.85
N GLN A 103 -6.42 -6.59 -12.72
CA GLN A 103 -6.79 -6.03 -14.03
C GLN A 103 -7.56 -7.06 -14.88
N ARG A 104 -7.09 -8.31 -14.94
CA ARG A 104 -7.79 -9.38 -15.66
C ARG A 104 -9.18 -9.65 -15.09
N ARG A 105 -9.34 -9.66 -13.76
CA ARG A 105 -10.65 -9.82 -13.10
C ARG A 105 -11.59 -8.66 -13.45
N PHE A 106 -11.13 -7.42 -13.42
CA PHE A 106 -11.94 -6.26 -13.84
C PHE A 106 -12.36 -6.35 -15.31
N MET A 107 -11.46 -6.78 -16.20
CA MET A 107 -11.79 -6.94 -17.62
C MET A 107 -12.82 -8.06 -17.85
N ALA A 108 -12.76 -9.15 -17.08
CA ALA A 108 -13.76 -10.22 -17.15
C ALA A 108 -15.13 -9.73 -16.70
N LEU A 109 -15.20 -9.06 -15.54
CA LEU A 109 -16.43 -8.48 -15.00
C LEU A 109 -17.03 -7.42 -15.94
N ALA A 110 -16.20 -6.58 -16.57
CA ALA A 110 -16.67 -5.60 -17.53
C ALA A 110 -17.31 -6.27 -18.77
N LYS A 111 -16.74 -7.38 -19.27
CA LYS A 111 -17.32 -8.13 -20.39
C LYS A 111 -18.65 -8.79 -20.02
N GLU A 112 -18.76 -9.35 -18.82
CA GLU A 112 -20.00 -9.94 -18.32
C GLU A 112 -21.11 -8.90 -18.21
N ASN A 113 -20.83 -7.72 -17.65
CA ASN A 113 -21.82 -6.65 -17.50
C ASN A 113 -22.31 -6.12 -18.87
N ILE A 114 -21.41 -5.94 -19.84
CA ILE A 114 -21.80 -5.50 -21.19
C ILE A 114 -22.70 -6.55 -21.87
N ALA A 115 -22.44 -7.84 -21.65
CA ALA A 115 -23.25 -8.91 -22.23
C ALA A 115 -24.67 -8.93 -21.65
N VAL A 116 -24.83 -8.63 -20.36
CA VAL A 116 -26.15 -8.55 -19.69
C VAL A 116 -26.96 -7.37 -20.20
N ASP A 117 -26.35 -6.22 -20.48
CA ASP A 117 -27.04 -5.04 -21.00
C ASP A 117 -27.49 -5.18 -22.48
N THR A 118 -27.01 -6.21 -23.18
CA THR A 118 -27.31 -6.48 -24.60
C THR A 118 -28.30 -7.64 -24.85
N ALA A 119 -28.75 -8.32 -23.79
CA ALA A 119 -29.69 -9.44 -23.85
C ALA A 119 -31.11 -9.02 -23.42
#